data_AF-A0A833FZ28-F1
#
_entry.id   AF-A0A833FZ28-F1
#
_cell.length_a   1.000
_cell.length_b   1.000
_cell.length_c   1.000
_cell.angle_alpha   90.00
_cell.angle_beta   90.00
_cell.angle_gamma   90.00
#
_symmetry.space_group_name_H-M   'P 1'
#
loop_
_entity.id
_entity.type
_entity.pdbx_description
1 polymer ?
#
loop_
_entity_poly.entity_id
_entity_poly.type
_entity_poly.pdbx_seq_one_letter_code
_entity_poly.pdbx_strand_id
1 'polypeptide(L)'
;PPNHLPGDSFSFEGRRRRPPPDAVNCLLSYCYSLLTKDCAATLLTVGFDPLLGFLHRPRFGRPALALDLAEEFRPLIAESTVITVVNNGEVTPSDFVVNPGTSRQRVLGNTDFVVADPGDVIHIHSPGGGGRGDPFEREAERVLVDVERGYVSLQAARRDYGVVIEDGNVNAAATARLRASKPDNGGAFFDFGPEREAFEAVWSREAYAELGRILELLPPHWRAFVKTKVFDLMAKEGEGSAEDRVRAAYADARRLYPAIPDVANGN
;
A
#
# COMPACT_ATOMS: atom_id res chain seq x y z
N PRO A 1 -18.55 -8.31 23.49
CA PRO A 1 -18.34 -6.99 22.83
C PRO A 1 -18.66 -7.10 21.35
N PRO A 2 -19.15 -6.05 20.68
CA PRO A 2 -19.39 -6.13 19.24
C PRO A 2 -18.03 -6.26 18.54
N ASN A 3 -17.78 -7.43 17.93
CA ASN A 3 -16.53 -7.78 17.23
C ASN A 3 -16.47 -7.13 15.83
N HIS A 4 -16.76 -5.84 15.75
CA HIS A 4 -16.46 -5.05 14.56
C HIS A 4 -15.34 -4.09 14.91
N LEU A 5 -14.31 -4.06 14.06
CA LEU A 5 -13.39 -2.92 14.03
C LEU A 5 -14.27 -1.67 13.81
N PRO A 6 -14.14 -0.61 14.63
CA PRO A 6 -14.97 0.56 14.48
C PRO A 6 -14.60 1.29 13.19
N GLY A 7 -15.42 1.11 12.15
CA GLY A 7 -15.40 1.87 10.89
C GLY A 7 -15.60 0.99 9.64
N ASP A 8 -15.75 1.62 8.48
CA ASP A 8 -15.64 0.94 7.19
C ASP A 8 -14.29 0.20 7.13
N SER A 9 -14.18 -0.86 6.32
CA SER A 9 -13.06 -1.81 6.27
C SER A 9 -11.62 -1.24 6.34
N PHE A 10 -11.45 0.06 6.01
CA PHE A 10 -10.21 0.83 6.14
C PHE A 10 -10.42 2.23 6.75
N SER A 11 -11.12 2.35 7.89
CA SER A 11 -11.23 3.61 8.63
C SER A 11 -9.92 4.01 9.32
N PHE A 12 -9.57 5.30 9.29
CA PHE A 12 -8.38 5.84 9.95
C PHE A 12 -8.68 7.14 10.71
N GLU A 13 -8.85 7.06 12.03
CA GLU A 13 -9.02 8.23 12.91
C GLU A 13 -7.70 8.73 13.53
N GLY A 14 -6.57 8.14 13.13
CA GLY A 14 -5.23 8.49 13.60
C GLY A 14 -4.41 7.31 14.10
N ARG A 15 -3.12 7.57 14.37
CA ARG A 15 -2.14 6.52 14.67
C ARG A 15 -2.24 6.01 16.11
N ARG A 16 -2.70 4.76 16.29
CA ARG A 16 -2.72 4.02 17.57
C ARG A 16 -1.97 2.70 17.43
N ARG A 17 -0.99 2.46 18.31
CA ARG A 17 0.02 1.40 18.14
C ARG A 17 -0.17 0.17 19.03
N ARG A 18 -0.79 0.31 20.21
CA ARG A 18 -0.83 -0.74 21.24
C ARG A 18 -2.15 -0.73 22.01
N PRO A 19 -3.12 -1.58 21.62
CA PRO A 19 -3.20 -2.32 20.36
C PRO A 19 -3.59 -1.43 19.17
N PRO A 20 -3.30 -1.84 17.92
CA PRO A 20 -3.86 -1.20 16.73
C PRO A 20 -5.39 -1.42 16.69
N PRO A 21 -6.20 -0.35 16.56
CA PRO A 21 -7.65 -0.45 16.65
C PRO A 21 -8.34 -0.76 15.32
N ASP A 22 -7.61 -0.70 14.20
CA ASP A 22 -8.14 -0.84 12.83
C ASP A 22 -7.08 -1.46 11.88
N ALA A 23 -7.55 -1.88 10.70
CA ALA A 23 -6.72 -2.54 9.69
C ALA A 23 -5.57 -1.64 9.19
N VAL A 24 -5.81 -0.32 9.05
CA VAL A 24 -4.80 0.64 8.59
C VAL A 24 -3.68 0.77 9.63
N ASN A 25 -4.00 0.83 10.92
CA ASN A 25 -3.04 0.86 12.01
C ASN A 25 -2.24 -0.45 12.10
N CYS A 26 -2.84 -1.60 11.76
CA CYS A 26 -2.12 -2.87 11.62
C CYS A 26 -1.12 -2.81 10.47
N LEU A 27 -1.56 -2.43 9.26
CA LEU A 27 -0.72 -2.32 8.07
C LEU A 27 0.44 -1.35 8.29
N LEU A 28 0.18 -0.16 8.84
CA LEU A 28 1.22 0.82 9.18
C LEU A 28 2.21 0.27 10.23
N SER A 29 1.73 -0.46 11.25
CA SER A 29 2.62 -1.07 12.24
C SER A 29 3.54 -2.11 11.62
N TYR A 30 3.00 -2.91 10.70
CA TYR A 30 3.75 -3.93 9.98
C TYR A 30 4.80 -3.30 9.04
N CYS A 31 4.40 -2.39 8.16
CA CYS A 31 5.30 -1.70 7.25
C CYS A 31 6.39 -0.91 7.99
N TYR A 32 6.06 -0.24 9.10
CA TYR A 32 7.07 0.46 9.92
C TYR A 32 8.06 -0.52 10.56
N SER A 33 7.62 -1.72 10.94
CA SER A 33 8.50 -2.75 11.51
C SER A 33 9.47 -3.30 10.46
N LEU A 34 8.98 -3.54 9.23
CA LEU A 34 9.81 -3.94 8.09
C LEU A 34 10.83 -2.85 7.74
N LEU A 35 10.37 -1.61 7.59
CA LEU A 35 11.24 -0.47 7.29
C LEU A 35 12.33 -0.29 8.36
N THR A 36 11.97 -0.38 9.64
CA THR A 36 12.94 -0.29 10.74
C THR A 36 13.96 -1.43 10.69
N LYS A 37 13.51 -2.65 10.36
CA LYS A 37 14.40 -3.81 10.20
C LYS A 37 15.38 -3.59 9.05
N ASP A 38 14.91 -3.12 7.91
CA ASP A 38 15.75 -2.88 6.73
C ASP A 38 16.75 -1.76 7.01
N CYS A 39 16.31 -0.63 7.61
CA CYS A 39 17.22 0.42 8.07
C CYS A 39 18.27 -0.11 9.06
N ALA A 40 17.89 -0.95 10.02
CA ALA A 40 18.83 -1.54 10.96
C ALA A 40 19.86 -2.45 10.26
N ALA A 41 19.40 -3.27 9.31
CA ALA A 41 20.29 -4.12 8.52
C ALA A 41 21.27 -3.30 7.68
N THR A 42 20.79 -2.26 6.99
CA THR A 42 21.64 -1.36 6.19
C THR A 42 22.65 -0.59 7.04
N LEU A 43 22.26 -0.13 8.23
CA LEU A 43 23.20 0.53 9.14
C LEU A 43 24.35 -0.43 9.52
N LEU A 44 24.02 -1.69 9.84
CA LEU A 44 25.02 -2.70 10.15
C LEU A 44 25.95 -3.00 8.97
N THR A 45 25.43 -3.04 7.73
CA THR A 45 26.27 -3.32 6.56
C THR A 45 27.25 -2.19 6.24
N VAL A 46 26.89 -0.94 6.56
CA VAL A 46 27.77 0.23 6.40
C VAL A 46 28.70 0.43 7.61
N GLY A 47 28.44 -0.26 8.73
CA GLY A 47 29.27 -0.22 9.94
C GLY A 47 28.80 0.78 11.00
N PHE A 48 27.59 1.30 10.89
CA PHE A 48 26.95 2.11 11.94
C PHE A 48 26.35 1.20 13.02
N ASP A 49 26.36 1.68 14.28
CA ASP A 49 25.62 1.04 15.38
C ASP A 49 24.15 1.47 15.35
N PRO A 50 23.19 0.57 15.07
CA PRO A 50 21.77 0.90 15.02
C PRO A 50 21.19 1.38 16.36
N LEU A 51 21.85 1.15 17.49
CA LEU A 51 21.37 1.50 18.82
C LEU A 51 21.60 2.98 19.17
N LEU A 52 22.47 3.70 18.44
CA LEU A 52 22.88 5.07 18.74
C LEU A 52 22.08 6.12 17.95
N GLY A 53 20.84 6.39 18.39
CA GLY A 53 19.98 7.42 17.80
C GLY A 53 20.26 8.85 18.29
N PHE A 54 19.92 9.81 17.44
CA PHE A 54 19.96 11.26 17.70
C PHE A 54 18.58 11.80 18.08
N LEU A 55 17.51 11.36 17.41
CA LEU A 55 16.13 11.80 17.66
C LEU A 55 15.43 10.87 18.65
N HIS A 56 15.57 9.56 18.45
CA HIS A 56 15.05 8.57 19.38
C HIS A 56 16.02 8.32 20.53
N ARG A 57 15.51 8.36 21.76
CA ARG A 57 16.31 8.04 22.94
C ARG A 57 16.83 6.60 22.87
N PRO A 58 18.16 6.39 23.01
CA PRO A 58 18.73 5.06 23.14
C PRO A 58 18.10 4.33 24.34
N ARG A 59 17.68 3.09 24.10
CA ARG A 59 17.17 2.19 25.13
C ARG A 59 17.65 0.79 24.79
N PHE A 60 17.92 -0.04 25.80
CA PHE A 60 18.39 -1.40 25.58
C PHE A 60 17.43 -2.16 24.64
N GLY A 61 17.98 -2.76 23.58
CA GLY A 61 17.21 -3.49 22.56
C GLY A 61 16.39 -2.63 21.60
N ARG A 62 16.45 -1.29 21.68
CA ARG A 62 15.79 -0.38 20.74
C ARG A 62 16.80 0.13 19.70
N PRO A 63 16.62 -0.16 18.40
CA PRO A 63 17.50 0.35 17.34
C PRO A 63 17.16 1.82 17.05
N ALA A 64 17.61 2.72 17.92
CA ALA A 64 17.25 4.13 17.89
C ALA A 64 17.71 4.84 16.60
N LEU A 65 18.91 4.55 16.08
CA LEU A 65 19.39 5.13 14.82
C LEU A 65 18.60 4.62 13.62
N ALA A 66 18.21 3.34 13.62
CA ALA A 66 17.36 2.80 12.57
C ALA A 66 15.98 3.45 12.57
N LEU A 67 15.43 3.73 13.76
CA LEU A 67 14.17 4.45 13.89
C LEU A 67 14.26 5.89 13.42
N ASP A 68 15.38 6.57 13.66
CA ASP A 68 15.64 7.93 13.16
C ASP A 68 15.70 7.94 11.64
N LEU A 69 16.48 7.02 11.05
CA LEU A 69 16.59 6.88 9.60
C LEU A 69 15.23 6.55 8.97
N ALA A 70 14.47 5.66 9.59
CA ALA A 70 13.15 5.26 9.10
C ALA A 70 12.14 6.42 9.08
N GLU A 71 12.26 7.46 9.91
CA GLU A 71 11.31 8.60 9.89
C GLU A 71 11.24 9.27 8.52
N GLU A 72 12.38 9.44 7.83
CA GLU A 72 12.40 10.08 6.49
C GLU A 72 11.69 9.22 5.43
N PHE A 73 11.72 7.90 5.60
CA PHE A 73 11.17 6.96 4.64
C PHE A 73 9.74 6.49 4.98
N ARG A 74 9.19 6.85 6.15
CA ARG A 74 7.85 6.42 6.55
C ARG A 74 6.77 6.89 5.57
N PRO A 75 6.71 8.17 5.16
CA PRO A 75 5.72 8.61 4.17
C PRO A 75 5.96 7.98 2.80
N LEU A 76 7.23 7.88 2.39
CA LEU A 76 7.62 7.49 1.03
C LEU A 76 7.54 6.00 0.76
N ILE A 77 7.78 5.17 1.78
CA ILE A 77 7.80 3.71 1.64
C ILE A 77 6.61 3.11 2.36
N ALA A 78 6.47 3.35 3.67
CA ALA A 78 5.49 2.63 4.46
C ALA A 78 4.06 3.13 4.23
N GLU A 79 3.82 4.44 4.33
CA GLU A 79 2.47 5.01 4.19
C GLU A 79 1.99 4.93 2.75
N SER A 80 2.84 5.26 1.79
CA SER A 80 2.54 5.09 0.36
C SER A 80 2.18 3.64 0.02
N THR A 81 2.96 2.65 0.50
CA THR A 81 2.64 1.23 0.29
C THR A 81 1.27 0.89 0.86
N VAL A 82 0.97 1.30 2.10
CA VAL A 82 -0.33 1.03 2.74
C VAL A 82 -1.47 1.66 1.93
N ILE A 83 -1.31 2.90 1.46
CA ILE A 83 -2.31 3.57 0.62
C ILE A 83 -2.49 2.80 -0.70
N THR A 84 -1.41 2.43 -1.36
CA THR A 84 -1.43 1.68 -2.63
C THR A 84 -2.15 0.35 -2.49
N VAL A 85 -1.75 -0.49 -1.53
CA VAL A 85 -2.35 -1.84 -1.39
C VAL A 85 -3.83 -1.77 -1.02
N VAL A 86 -4.26 -0.73 -0.29
CA VAL A 86 -5.67 -0.51 0.06
C VAL A 86 -6.45 -0.02 -1.16
N ASN A 87 -5.95 1.00 -1.87
CA ASN A 87 -6.64 1.57 -3.03
C ASN A 87 -6.75 0.57 -4.18
N ASN A 88 -5.73 -0.28 -4.37
CA ASN A 88 -5.71 -1.32 -5.39
C ASN A 88 -6.55 -2.55 -5.00
N GLY A 89 -7.07 -2.62 -3.77
CA GLY A 89 -7.79 -3.79 -3.27
C GLY A 89 -6.92 -5.04 -3.11
N GLU A 90 -5.59 -4.88 -3.06
CA GLU A 90 -4.62 -5.96 -2.87
C GLU A 90 -4.69 -6.54 -1.45
N VAL A 91 -5.12 -5.71 -0.49
CA VAL A 91 -5.49 -6.15 0.85
C VAL A 91 -7.00 -6.05 1.03
N THR A 92 -7.59 -7.15 1.47
CA THR A 92 -8.99 -7.20 1.88
C THR A 92 -9.09 -7.69 3.33
N PRO A 93 -10.12 -7.26 4.09
CA PRO A 93 -10.34 -7.81 5.41
C PRO A 93 -10.53 -9.32 5.33
N SER A 94 -9.86 -10.06 6.22
CA SER A 94 -10.27 -11.43 6.48
C SER A 94 -11.56 -11.43 7.29
N ASP A 95 -12.42 -12.40 7.04
CA ASP A 95 -13.59 -12.63 7.88
C ASP A 95 -13.85 -14.12 8.11
N PHE A 96 -14.63 -14.37 9.15
CA PHE A 96 -15.10 -15.69 9.54
C PHE A 96 -16.63 -15.66 9.49
N VAL A 97 -17.22 -16.61 8.76
CA VAL A 97 -18.66 -16.79 8.66
C VAL A 97 -18.99 -18.21 9.11
N VAL A 98 -19.84 -18.35 10.13
CA VAL A 98 -20.34 -19.66 10.58
C VAL A 98 -21.67 -19.94 9.87
N ASN A 99 -21.85 -21.17 9.38
CA ASN A 99 -23.01 -21.69 8.66
C ASN A 99 -23.51 -20.77 7.52
N PRO A 100 -22.62 -20.37 6.57
CA PRO A 100 -22.99 -19.47 5.48
C PRO A 100 -24.15 -20.03 4.66
N GLY A 101 -25.11 -19.18 4.30
CA GLY A 101 -26.27 -19.54 3.50
C GLY A 101 -27.36 -20.32 4.25
N THR A 102 -27.28 -20.43 5.58
CA THR A 102 -28.28 -21.12 6.42
C THR A 102 -28.99 -20.16 7.37
N SER A 103 -30.07 -20.62 8.00
CA SER A 103 -30.76 -19.89 9.08
C SER A 103 -29.91 -19.72 10.35
N ARG A 104 -28.77 -20.42 10.47
CA ARG A 104 -27.82 -20.33 11.60
C ARG A 104 -26.59 -19.49 11.26
N GLN A 105 -26.63 -18.69 10.18
CA GLN A 105 -25.50 -17.89 9.75
C GLN A 105 -25.07 -16.87 10.82
N ARG A 106 -23.77 -16.81 11.12
CA ARG A 106 -23.16 -15.79 11.97
C ARG A 106 -21.93 -15.20 11.29
N VAL A 107 -21.91 -13.89 11.03
CA VAL A 107 -20.73 -13.17 10.55
C VAL A 107 -19.93 -12.71 11.77
N LEU A 108 -18.73 -13.25 11.93
CA LEU A 108 -17.87 -13.00 13.10
C LEU A 108 -16.82 -11.92 12.82
N GLY A 109 -16.68 -11.48 11.56
CA GLY A 109 -15.58 -10.62 11.14
C GLY A 109 -14.23 -11.33 11.30
N ASN A 110 -13.14 -10.57 11.40
CA ASN A 110 -11.85 -11.15 11.73
C ASN A 110 -11.78 -11.49 13.23
N THR A 111 -11.57 -12.75 13.59
CA THR A 111 -11.49 -13.15 15.01
C THR A 111 -10.50 -14.29 15.22
N ASP A 112 -9.79 -14.25 16.35
CA ASP A 112 -8.84 -15.31 16.73
C ASP A 112 -9.56 -16.54 17.34
N PHE A 113 -10.81 -16.36 17.80
CA PHE A 113 -11.54 -17.40 18.52
C PHE A 113 -12.94 -17.58 17.94
N VAL A 114 -13.21 -18.77 17.42
CA VAL A 114 -14.54 -19.18 16.98
C VAL A 114 -15.06 -20.26 17.92
N VAL A 115 -16.15 -19.95 18.63
CA VAL A 115 -16.91 -20.96 19.39
C VAL A 115 -17.87 -21.65 18.42
N ALA A 116 -17.64 -22.94 18.20
CA ALA A 116 -18.38 -23.78 17.27
C ALA A 116 -19.20 -24.84 18.01
N ASP A 117 -20.45 -25.00 17.61
CA ASP A 117 -21.30 -26.10 18.08
C ASP A 117 -21.15 -27.34 17.17
N PRO A 118 -21.47 -28.55 17.65
CA PRO A 118 -21.48 -29.74 16.80
C PRO A 118 -22.33 -29.53 15.54
N GLY A 119 -21.71 -29.71 14.37
CA GLY A 119 -22.36 -29.53 13.06
C GLY A 119 -22.31 -28.09 12.52
N ASP A 120 -21.54 -27.18 13.12
CA ASP A 120 -21.22 -25.89 12.52
C ASP A 120 -20.21 -26.01 11.37
N VAL A 121 -20.45 -25.27 10.29
CA VAL A 121 -19.52 -25.10 9.17
C VAL A 121 -18.90 -23.71 9.28
N ILE A 122 -17.58 -23.61 9.37
CA ILE A 122 -16.88 -22.33 9.44
C ILE A 122 -16.25 -22.05 8.07
N HIS A 123 -16.62 -20.93 7.47
CA HIS A 123 -16.00 -20.40 6.27
C HIS A 123 -15.10 -19.23 6.64
N ILE A 124 -13.84 -19.29 6.23
CA ILE A 124 -12.85 -18.25 6.51
C ILE A 124 -12.49 -17.64 5.16
N HIS A 125 -12.84 -16.37 4.93
CA HIS A 125 -12.26 -15.64 3.82
C HIS A 125 -10.99 -14.98 4.33
N SER A 126 -9.84 -15.40 3.82
CA SER A 126 -8.57 -14.72 4.07
C SER A 126 -8.12 -14.04 2.77
N PRO A 127 -7.52 -12.84 2.83
CA PRO A 127 -6.84 -12.29 1.66
C PRO A 127 -5.74 -13.29 1.27
N GLY A 128 -5.81 -13.79 0.03
CA GLY A 128 -4.74 -14.62 -0.52
C GLY A 128 -3.46 -13.81 -0.64
N GLY A 129 -2.30 -14.46 -0.47
CA GLY A 129 -1.03 -13.82 -0.84
C GLY A 129 -1.04 -13.50 -2.33
N GLY A 130 -0.73 -12.25 -2.69
CA GLY A 130 -0.74 -11.78 -4.08
C GLY A 130 -0.02 -12.76 -5.03
N GLY A 131 -0.65 -13.03 -6.18
CA GLY A 131 -0.11 -13.93 -7.20
C GLY A 131 1.10 -13.32 -7.92
N ARG A 132 2.06 -14.15 -8.35
CA ARG A 132 3.19 -13.72 -9.18
C ARG A 132 2.83 -13.81 -10.67
N GLY A 133 3.04 -12.72 -11.39
CA GLY A 133 2.88 -12.65 -12.85
C GLY A 133 1.45 -12.34 -13.28
N ASP A 134 1.22 -12.35 -14.59
CA ASP A 134 -0.10 -12.09 -15.17
C ASP A 134 -1.08 -13.24 -14.90
N PRO A 135 -2.20 -13.00 -14.20
CA PRO A 135 -3.23 -14.02 -13.98
C PRO A 135 -3.75 -14.68 -15.26
N PHE A 136 -3.82 -13.95 -16.38
CA PHE A 136 -4.32 -14.46 -17.66
C PHE A 136 -3.33 -15.41 -18.35
N GLU A 137 -2.05 -15.40 -17.96
CA GLU A 137 -1.04 -16.33 -18.47
C GLU A 137 -1.04 -17.67 -17.70
N ARG A 138 -1.74 -17.75 -16.56
CA ARG A 138 -1.78 -18.98 -15.76
C ARG A 138 -2.40 -20.13 -16.55
N GLU A 139 -1.87 -21.34 -16.41
CA GLU A 139 -2.40 -22.54 -17.07
C GLU A 139 -3.86 -22.80 -16.66
N ALA A 140 -4.76 -22.95 -17.66
CA ALA A 140 -6.19 -23.07 -17.40
C ALA A 140 -6.55 -24.31 -16.56
N GLU A 141 -5.84 -25.43 -16.76
CA GLU A 141 -6.03 -26.65 -15.98
C GLU A 141 -5.63 -26.46 -14.51
N ARG A 142 -4.62 -25.64 -14.22
CA ARG A 142 -4.28 -25.29 -12.84
C ARG A 142 -5.35 -24.44 -12.17
N VAL A 143 -5.98 -23.54 -12.93
CA VAL A 143 -7.11 -22.74 -12.44
C VAL A 143 -8.33 -23.64 -12.19
N LEU A 144 -8.57 -24.65 -13.04
CA LEU A 144 -9.60 -25.67 -12.76
C LEU A 144 -9.33 -26.40 -11.45
N VAL A 145 -8.10 -26.86 -11.20
CA VAL A 145 -7.72 -27.49 -9.93
C VAL A 145 -7.94 -26.53 -8.74
N ASP A 146 -7.63 -25.24 -8.90
CA ASP A 146 -7.88 -24.24 -7.86
C ASP A 146 -9.39 -24.03 -7.61
N VAL A 147 -10.24 -24.18 -8.63
CA VAL A 147 -11.71 -24.16 -8.51
C VAL A 147 -12.26 -25.42 -7.86
N GLU A 148 -11.78 -26.59 -8.26
CA GLU A 148 -12.16 -27.88 -7.65
C GLU A 148 -11.81 -27.93 -6.17
N ARG A 149 -10.72 -27.27 -5.77
CA ARG A 149 -10.27 -27.13 -4.38
C ARG A 149 -10.97 -26.00 -3.62
N GLY A 150 -11.82 -25.22 -4.28
CA GLY A 150 -12.52 -24.09 -3.67
C GLY A 150 -11.63 -22.87 -3.35
N TYR A 151 -10.40 -22.83 -3.86
CA TYR A 151 -9.52 -21.66 -3.72
C TYR A 151 -9.94 -20.51 -4.63
N VAL A 152 -10.58 -20.83 -5.76
CA VAL A 152 -11.07 -19.87 -6.74
C VAL A 152 -12.54 -20.20 -7.04
N SER A 153 -13.42 -19.21 -7.12
CA SER A 153 -14.80 -19.43 -7.57
C SER A 153 -14.88 -19.49 -9.10
N LEU A 154 -15.93 -20.10 -9.66
CA LEU A 154 -16.16 -20.08 -11.12
C LEU A 154 -16.17 -18.65 -11.69
N GLN A 155 -16.71 -17.69 -10.93
CA GLN A 155 -16.71 -16.29 -11.32
C GLN A 155 -15.31 -15.67 -11.28
N ALA A 156 -14.51 -15.96 -10.25
CA ALA A 156 -13.13 -15.49 -10.14
C ALA A 156 -12.23 -16.12 -11.21
N ALA A 157 -12.41 -17.40 -11.53
CA ALA A 157 -11.71 -18.05 -12.65
C ALA A 157 -11.93 -17.31 -13.96
N ARG A 158 -13.18 -16.91 -14.23
CA ARG A 158 -13.55 -16.14 -15.43
C ARG A 158 -13.00 -14.71 -15.38
N ARG A 159 -13.22 -13.99 -14.29
CA ARG A 159 -12.88 -12.56 -14.16
C ARG A 159 -11.37 -12.33 -14.08
N ASP A 160 -10.70 -13.08 -13.21
CA ASP A 160 -9.32 -12.80 -12.81
C ASP A 160 -8.31 -13.57 -13.67
N TYR A 161 -8.62 -14.80 -14.07
CA TYR A 161 -7.70 -15.66 -14.85
C TYR A 161 -8.08 -15.81 -16.33
N GLY A 162 -9.24 -15.26 -16.73
CA GLY A 162 -9.79 -15.43 -18.07
C GLY A 162 -10.15 -16.88 -18.41
N VAL A 163 -10.37 -17.75 -17.41
CA VAL A 163 -10.65 -19.19 -17.60
C VAL A 163 -12.14 -19.44 -17.48
N VAL A 164 -12.71 -20.10 -18.49
CA VAL A 164 -14.12 -20.49 -18.51
C VAL A 164 -14.24 -21.97 -18.21
N ILE A 165 -14.96 -22.31 -17.14
CA ILE A 165 -15.21 -23.68 -16.70
C ILE A 165 -16.70 -23.96 -16.84
N GLU A 166 -17.04 -25.02 -17.56
CA GLU A 166 -18.42 -25.45 -17.84
C GLU A 166 -18.48 -26.97 -17.62
N ASP A 167 -19.53 -27.44 -16.94
CA ASP A 167 -19.72 -28.86 -16.61
C ASP A 167 -18.48 -29.52 -15.97
N GLY A 168 -17.78 -28.78 -15.12
CA GLY A 168 -16.57 -29.24 -14.42
C GLY A 168 -15.32 -29.34 -15.29
N ASN A 169 -15.35 -28.85 -16.53
CA ASN A 169 -14.23 -28.93 -17.47
C ASN A 169 -13.85 -27.54 -17.99
N VAL A 170 -12.57 -27.34 -18.34
CA VAL A 170 -12.11 -26.12 -19.01
C VAL A 170 -12.73 -26.04 -20.41
N ASN A 171 -13.52 -25.01 -20.68
CA ASN A 171 -13.92 -24.68 -22.04
C ASN A 171 -12.77 -23.94 -22.73
N ALA A 172 -11.93 -24.69 -23.45
CA ALA A 172 -10.75 -24.15 -24.13
C ALA A 172 -11.08 -23.04 -25.13
N ALA A 173 -12.17 -23.19 -25.90
CA ALA A 173 -12.58 -22.21 -26.90
C ALA A 173 -13.06 -20.90 -26.26
N ALA A 174 -13.86 -20.98 -25.19
CA ALA A 174 -14.34 -19.80 -24.47
C ALA A 174 -13.22 -19.11 -23.69
N THR A 175 -12.31 -19.88 -23.07
CA THR A 175 -11.10 -19.39 -22.41
C THR A 175 -10.20 -18.64 -23.39
N ALA A 176 -9.92 -19.22 -24.56
CA ALA A 176 -9.11 -18.56 -25.59
C ALA A 176 -9.73 -17.24 -26.06
N ARG A 177 -11.05 -17.20 -26.29
CA ARG A 177 -11.76 -15.96 -26.64
C ARG A 177 -11.66 -14.91 -25.54
N LEU A 178 -11.86 -15.32 -24.29
CA LEU A 178 -11.82 -14.40 -23.15
C LEU A 178 -10.42 -13.83 -22.91
N ARG A 179 -9.38 -14.66 -23.06
CA ARG A 179 -7.98 -14.22 -22.97
C ARG A 179 -7.55 -13.36 -24.16
N ALA A 180 -8.08 -13.62 -25.36
CA ALA A 180 -7.84 -12.77 -26.52
C ALA A 180 -8.53 -11.39 -26.40
N SER A 181 -9.61 -11.29 -25.64
CA SER A 181 -10.26 -10.01 -25.30
C SER A 181 -9.61 -9.28 -24.13
N LYS A 182 -8.51 -9.81 -23.58
CA LYS A 182 -7.81 -9.16 -22.47
C LYS A 182 -7.26 -7.81 -22.94
N PRO A 183 -7.47 -6.72 -22.18
CA PRO A 183 -6.73 -5.49 -22.41
C PRO A 183 -5.22 -5.79 -22.35
N ASP A 184 -4.49 -5.24 -23.32
CA ASP A 184 -3.04 -5.28 -23.32
C ASP A 184 -2.52 -4.42 -22.16
N ASN A 185 -1.91 -5.06 -21.16
CA ASN A 185 -1.34 -4.38 -20.00
C ASN A 185 0.10 -3.91 -20.27
N GLY A 186 0.53 -3.82 -21.53
CA GLY A 186 1.76 -3.12 -21.91
C GLY A 186 3.07 -3.89 -21.70
N GLY A 187 3.02 -5.22 -21.48
CA GLY A 187 4.18 -6.12 -21.55
C GLY A 187 5.31 -5.89 -20.54
N ALA A 188 5.20 -4.93 -19.62
CA ALA A 188 6.20 -4.73 -18.58
C ALA A 188 6.07 -5.85 -17.54
N PHE A 189 7.19 -6.54 -17.27
CA PHE A 189 7.29 -7.54 -16.18
C PHE A 189 6.87 -6.96 -14.82
N PHE A 190 6.98 -5.64 -14.70
CA PHE A 190 6.56 -4.85 -13.57
C PHE A 190 6.03 -3.52 -14.09
N ASP A 191 4.77 -3.24 -13.81
CA ASP A 191 4.11 -1.97 -14.11
C ASP A 191 3.65 -1.36 -12.79
N PHE A 192 3.80 -0.06 -12.62
CA PHE A 192 3.42 0.60 -11.37
C PHE A 192 1.93 0.99 -11.31
N GLY A 193 1.19 0.76 -12.38
CA GLY A 193 -0.22 1.10 -12.54
C GLY A 193 -0.43 2.53 -13.04
N PRO A 194 -1.61 2.79 -13.65
CA PRO A 194 -1.98 4.13 -14.16
C PRO A 194 -1.98 5.19 -13.04
N GLU A 195 -2.14 4.78 -11.79
CA GLU A 195 -2.06 5.65 -10.61
C GLU A 195 -0.64 6.18 -10.40
N ARG A 196 0.39 5.35 -10.57
CA ARG A 196 1.78 5.80 -10.48
C ARG A 196 2.17 6.62 -11.69
N GLU A 197 1.74 6.24 -12.89
CA GLU A 197 1.97 7.05 -14.09
C GLU A 197 1.34 8.44 -13.94
N ALA A 198 0.10 8.52 -13.44
CA ALA A 198 -0.56 9.78 -13.15
C ALA A 198 0.15 10.58 -12.05
N PHE A 199 0.75 9.89 -11.06
CA PHE A 199 1.54 10.55 -10.02
C PHE A 199 2.88 11.06 -10.56
N GLU A 200 3.61 10.29 -11.37
CA GLU A 200 4.89 10.66 -11.97
C GLU A 200 4.74 11.70 -13.09
N ALA A 201 3.57 11.78 -13.72
CA ALA A 201 3.23 12.89 -14.62
C ALA A 201 3.23 14.24 -13.90
N VAL A 202 2.84 14.26 -12.62
CA VAL A 202 2.90 15.46 -11.75
C VAL A 202 4.30 15.61 -11.14
N TRP A 203 4.79 14.51 -10.57
CA TRP A 203 6.03 14.39 -9.84
C TRP A 203 7.09 13.70 -10.70
N SER A 204 7.48 14.37 -11.78
CA SER A 204 8.55 13.89 -12.65
C SER A 204 9.91 13.95 -11.93
N ARG A 205 10.93 13.33 -12.52
CA ARG A 205 12.29 13.35 -11.99
C ARG A 205 12.81 14.78 -11.81
N GLU A 206 12.46 15.66 -12.73
CA GLU A 206 12.81 17.08 -12.75
C GLU A 206 12.11 17.82 -11.60
N ALA A 207 10.81 17.55 -11.37
CA ALA A 207 10.07 18.09 -10.22
C ALA A 207 10.69 17.66 -8.89
N TYR A 208 11.06 16.38 -8.75
CA TYR A 208 11.76 15.87 -7.58
C TYR A 208 13.14 16.50 -7.39
N ALA A 209 13.90 16.69 -8.47
CA ALA A 209 15.22 17.31 -8.41
C ALA A 209 15.14 18.77 -7.94
N GLU A 210 14.17 19.53 -8.44
CA GLU A 210 13.99 20.92 -8.03
C GLU A 210 13.48 21.04 -6.59
N LEU A 211 12.53 20.17 -6.18
CA LEU A 211 12.13 20.12 -4.78
C LEU A 211 13.33 19.76 -3.89
N GLY A 212 14.13 18.77 -4.30
CA GLY A 212 15.37 18.39 -3.61
C GLY A 212 16.29 19.58 -3.38
N ARG A 213 16.57 20.37 -4.43
CA ARG A 213 17.37 21.60 -4.34
C ARG A 213 16.81 22.60 -3.33
N ILE A 214 15.49 22.86 -3.36
CA ILE A 214 14.85 23.77 -2.41
C ILE A 214 15.01 23.26 -0.98
N LEU A 215 14.77 21.96 -0.75
CA LEU A 215 14.88 21.36 0.57
C LEU A 215 16.32 21.37 1.09
N GLU A 216 17.33 21.16 0.25
CA GLU A 216 18.74 21.21 0.64
C GLU A 216 19.14 22.58 1.18
N LEU A 217 18.67 23.65 0.55
CA LEU A 217 18.94 25.03 0.96
C LEU A 217 18.15 25.44 2.22
N LEU A 218 17.09 24.72 2.56
CA LEU A 218 16.29 25.01 3.75
C LEU A 218 16.93 24.48 5.04
N PRO A 219 16.76 25.19 6.17
CA PRO A 219 17.06 24.65 7.48
C PRO A 219 16.33 23.31 7.73
N PRO A 220 16.96 22.32 8.38
CA PRO A 220 16.39 20.98 8.52
C PRO A 220 14.97 20.93 9.09
N HIS A 221 14.64 21.83 10.03
CA HIS A 221 13.32 21.90 10.66
C HIS A 221 12.19 22.35 9.71
N TRP A 222 12.52 22.99 8.59
CA TRP A 222 11.54 23.39 7.57
C TRP A 222 11.34 22.35 6.49
N ARG A 223 12.29 21.45 6.26
CA ARG A 223 12.31 20.56 5.09
C ARG A 223 11.07 19.69 4.99
N ALA A 224 10.72 18.99 6.08
CA ALA A 224 9.54 18.14 6.11
C ALA A 224 8.25 18.93 5.88
N PHE A 225 8.12 20.09 6.54
CA PHE A 225 6.95 20.96 6.41
C PHE A 225 6.78 21.49 4.98
N VAL A 226 7.86 22.04 4.40
CA VAL A 226 7.85 22.58 3.03
C VAL A 226 7.59 21.47 2.02
N LYS A 227 8.23 20.31 2.16
CA LYS A 227 7.97 19.13 1.32
C LYS A 227 6.47 18.82 1.29
N THR A 228 5.82 18.68 2.44
CA THR A 228 4.37 18.43 2.50
C THR A 228 3.57 19.53 1.81
N LYS A 229 3.88 20.81 2.03
CA LYS A 229 3.10 21.91 1.41
C LYS A 229 3.28 22.00 -0.08
N VAL A 230 4.49 21.78 -0.60
CA VAL A 230 4.71 21.71 -2.04
C VAL A 230 3.97 20.50 -2.63
N PHE A 231 3.97 19.35 -1.95
CA PHE A 231 3.17 18.18 -2.34
C PHE A 231 1.66 18.46 -2.41
N ASP A 232 1.10 19.13 -1.42
CA ASP A 232 -0.33 19.48 -1.37
C ASP A 232 -0.71 20.48 -2.48
N LEU A 233 0.20 21.40 -2.82
CA LEU A 233 -0.05 22.51 -3.76
C LEU A 233 0.31 22.18 -5.21
N MET A 234 1.05 21.09 -5.46
CA MET A 234 1.38 20.65 -6.81
C MET A 234 0.13 20.11 -7.50
N ALA A 235 -0.40 20.92 -8.42
CA ALA A 235 -1.56 20.58 -9.23
C ALA A 235 -1.21 19.52 -10.29
N LYS A 236 -2.22 18.70 -10.64
CA LYS A 236 -2.11 17.73 -11.75
C LYS A 236 -1.86 18.38 -13.11
N GLU A 237 -2.30 19.63 -13.28
CA GLU A 237 -2.16 20.41 -14.50
C GLU A 237 -1.67 21.82 -14.14
N GLY A 238 -0.75 22.36 -14.93
CA GLY A 238 -0.21 23.71 -14.75
C GLY A 238 0.70 24.09 -15.91
N GLU A 239 0.70 25.37 -16.27
CA GLU A 239 1.57 25.92 -17.31
C GLU A 239 3.03 25.95 -16.85
N GLY A 240 3.96 25.64 -17.76
CA GLY A 240 5.40 25.69 -17.50
C GLY A 240 6.06 24.32 -17.24
N SER A 241 7.38 24.36 -17.01
CA SER A 241 8.19 23.15 -16.73
C SER A 241 7.83 22.54 -15.36
N ALA A 242 8.22 21.28 -15.12
CA ALA A 242 7.98 20.63 -13.84
C ALA A 242 8.66 21.40 -12.68
N GLU A 243 9.84 21.97 -12.94
CA GLU A 243 10.59 22.81 -12.02
C GLU A 243 9.87 24.13 -11.73
N ASP A 244 9.29 24.77 -12.74
CA ASP A 244 8.53 26.01 -12.55
C ASP A 244 7.28 25.78 -11.70
N ARG A 245 6.59 24.65 -11.89
CA ARG A 245 5.45 24.27 -11.06
C ARG A 245 5.86 24.05 -9.60
N VAL A 246 6.99 23.40 -9.36
CA VAL A 246 7.53 23.21 -8.01
C VAL A 246 7.91 24.55 -7.37
N ARG A 247 8.54 25.47 -8.12
CA ARG A 247 8.85 26.83 -7.64
C ARG A 247 7.59 27.65 -7.35
N ALA A 248 6.56 27.53 -8.18
CA ALA A 248 5.26 28.18 -7.97
C ALA A 248 4.57 27.65 -6.70
N ALA A 249 4.50 26.32 -6.54
CA ALA A 249 3.95 25.68 -5.34
C ALA A 249 4.73 26.08 -4.07
N TYR A 250 6.06 26.23 -4.18
CA TYR A 250 6.89 26.75 -3.08
C TYR A 250 6.59 28.22 -2.75
N ALA A 251 6.45 29.08 -3.76
CA ALA A 251 6.06 30.47 -3.57
C ALA A 251 4.68 30.61 -2.93
N ASP A 252 3.71 29.76 -3.31
CA ASP A 252 2.40 29.70 -2.68
C ASP A 252 2.47 29.20 -1.23
N ALA A 253 3.29 28.19 -0.94
CA ALA A 253 3.53 27.75 0.43
C ALA A 253 4.09 28.91 1.29
N ARG A 254 5.02 29.71 0.75
CA ARG A 254 5.55 30.90 1.44
C ARG A 254 4.51 31.99 1.64
N ARG A 255 3.60 32.19 0.67
CA ARG A 255 2.50 33.15 0.78
C ARG A 255 1.54 32.77 1.91
N LEU A 256 1.25 31.47 2.06
CA LEU A 256 0.42 30.94 3.14
C LEU A 256 1.16 30.91 4.48
N TYR A 257 2.47 30.69 4.46
CA TYR A 257 3.33 30.60 5.65
C TYR A 257 4.56 31.51 5.51
N PRO A 258 4.43 32.82 5.81
CA PRO A 258 5.49 33.80 5.56
C PRO A 258 6.80 33.57 6.32
N ALA A 259 6.80 32.68 7.32
CA ALA A 259 8.00 32.29 8.08
C ALA A 259 8.92 31.33 7.31
N ILE A 260 8.47 30.75 6.19
CA ILE A 260 9.31 29.89 5.34
C ILE A 260 10.40 30.74 4.67
N PRO A 261 11.70 30.38 4.81
CA PRO A 261 12.82 31.12 4.22
C PRO A 261 12.73 31.28 2.70
N ASP A 262 13.30 32.36 2.13
CA ASP A 262 13.45 32.46 0.67
C ASP A 262 14.74 31.78 0.22
N VAL A 263 14.64 30.70 -0.55
CA VAL A 263 15.81 29.95 -1.06
C VAL A 263 15.73 29.62 -2.55
N ALA A 264 14.64 30.01 -3.23
CA ALA A 264 14.41 29.62 -4.62
C ALA A 264 15.29 30.40 -5.61
N ASN A 265 15.74 31.60 -5.23
CA ASN A 265 16.72 32.39 -5.97
C ASN A 265 18.06 32.28 -5.25
N GLY A 266 18.87 31.30 -5.65
CA GLY A 266 20.21 31.12 -5.12
C GLY A 266 21.06 32.38 -5.32
N ASN A 267 21.79 32.75 -4.28
CA ASN A 267 23.08 33.42 -4.40
C ASN A 267 24.15 32.36 -4.13
#